data_AF-A0A672RV38-F1
#
_entry.id   AF-A0A672RV38-F1
#
_cell.length_a   1.000
_cell.length_b   1.000
_cell.length_c   1.000
_cell.angle_alpha   90.00
_cell.angle_beta   90.00
_cell.angle_gamma   90.00
#
_symmetry.space_group_name_H-M   'P 1'
#
loop_
_entity.id
_entity.type
_entity.pdbx_description
1 polymer ?
#
loop_
_entity_poly.entity_id
_entity_poly.type
_entity_poly.pdbx_seq_one_letter_code
_entity_poly.pdbx_strand_id
1 'polypeptide(L)'
;MYRRIQEALYMNPPMDKFDVFKEGKTQSFFESQQAIKSLCTYLQELITNMENMTEIQLRDSFLKLLQVSLWGNKCDLSISAGQDNSQKSSPIDSLPDFQRFILVDDSSMVWSTLVAAQGAGSSGMKHARVDIILDNAGFELVTDLVLADFLVSAGLAKQIRFHGKSIPWFVSDVTKQDFEWTIMQTMAANHKWMSASGVQWKHFMKEGTWSYHDHFFWTLPHEFCDMAMDAADLYSTLQGSDLILFKGDLNYRKLTGDRKWEHTVPFDQALRGFQPAPLCSLRTLKADVQVGLKPGQAEKLSSQDPDWMTNSRYAVVQFSSPCREQ
;
A
#
# COMPACT_ATOMS: atom_id res chain seq x y z
N MET A 1 -20.56 -9.98 -5.36
CA MET A 1 -20.11 -11.39 -5.34
C MET A 1 -19.55 -11.77 -3.97
N TYR A 2 -18.42 -11.22 -3.50
CA TYR A 2 -17.79 -11.59 -2.21
C TYR A 2 -18.71 -11.49 -1.00
N ARG A 3 -19.60 -10.47 -0.93
CA ARG A 3 -20.59 -10.36 0.14
C ARG A 3 -21.57 -11.56 0.22
N ARG A 4 -21.90 -12.18 -0.92
CA ARG A 4 -22.75 -13.39 -1.00
C ARG A 4 -21.99 -14.65 -0.60
N ILE A 5 -20.70 -14.74 -0.89
CA ILE A 5 -19.83 -15.80 -0.34
C ILE A 5 -19.83 -15.70 1.19
N GLN A 6 -19.61 -14.50 1.72
CA GLN A 6 -19.60 -14.30 3.18
C GLN A 6 -20.96 -14.59 3.82
N GLU A 7 -22.06 -14.24 3.16
CA GLU A 7 -23.42 -14.60 3.61
C GLU A 7 -23.57 -16.12 3.69
N ALA A 8 -23.14 -16.87 2.67
CA ALA A 8 -23.23 -18.33 2.68
C ALA A 8 -22.46 -18.95 3.86
N LEU A 9 -21.27 -18.43 4.19
CA LEU A 9 -20.50 -18.89 5.35
C LEU A 9 -21.21 -18.57 6.67
N TYR A 10 -21.66 -17.33 6.82
CA TYR A 10 -22.35 -16.85 8.03
C TYR A 10 -23.62 -17.67 8.34
N MET A 11 -24.35 -18.09 7.31
CA MET A 11 -25.57 -18.89 7.46
C MET A 11 -25.31 -20.37 7.78
N ASN A 12 -24.05 -20.83 7.81
CA ASN A 12 -23.70 -22.24 8.02
C ASN A 12 -22.70 -22.45 9.18
N PRO A 13 -23.10 -22.25 10.46
CA PRO A 13 -22.26 -22.65 11.60
C PRO A 13 -21.89 -24.15 11.54
N PRO A 14 -20.67 -24.54 11.94
CA PRO A 14 -19.64 -23.73 12.62
C PRO A 14 -18.66 -23.00 11.67
N MET A 15 -19.00 -22.83 10.38
CA MET A 15 -18.12 -22.21 9.38
C MET A 15 -18.31 -20.69 9.24
N ASP A 16 -19.07 -20.04 10.13
CA ASP A 16 -19.42 -18.62 10.08
C ASP A 16 -18.21 -17.66 10.15
N LYS A 17 -17.08 -18.15 10.67
CA LYS A 17 -15.80 -17.43 10.75
C LYS A 17 -14.72 -18.00 9.83
N PHE A 18 -15.07 -18.98 8.99
CA PHE A 18 -14.10 -19.58 8.09
C PHE A 18 -13.70 -18.58 7.00
N ASP A 19 -12.40 -18.45 6.77
CA ASP A 19 -11.88 -17.66 5.66
C ASP A 19 -11.50 -18.61 4.53
N VAL A 20 -12.36 -18.64 3.51
CA VAL A 20 -12.21 -19.50 2.32
C VAL A 20 -10.98 -19.20 1.48
N PHE A 21 -10.33 -18.05 1.68
CA PHE A 21 -9.15 -17.64 0.92
C PHE A 21 -7.86 -17.71 1.75
N LYS A 22 -7.96 -18.07 3.03
CA LYS A 22 -6.81 -18.12 3.95
C LYS A 22 -5.66 -18.97 3.44
N GLU A 23 -5.96 -20.14 2.89
CA GLU A 23 -4.95 -21.06 2.38
C GLU A 23 -4.07 -20.38 1.32
N GLY A 24 -4.68 -19.77 0.30
CA GLY A 24 -3.96 -19.04 -0.75
C GLY A 24 -3.13 -17.87 -0.22
N LYS A 25 -3.66 -17.11 0.76
CA LYS A 25 -2.93 -16.01 1.40
C LYS A 25 -1.71 -16.51 2.17
N THR A 26 -1.84 -17.61 2.91
CA THR A 26 -0.72 -18.21 3.65
C THR A 26 0.31 -18.84 2.72
N GLN A 27 -0.13 -19.49 1.65
CA GLN A 27 0.75 -20.09 0.65
C GLN A 27 1.61 -19.02 -0.03
N SER A 28 1.00 -17.91 -0.45
CA SER A 28 1.73 -16.77 -1.02
C SER A 28 2.83 -16.26 -0.08
N PHE A 29 2.56 -16.11 1.23
CA PHE A 29 3.59 -15.71 2.19
C PHE A 29 4.77 -16.71 2.27
N PHE A 30 4.50 -18.01 2.18
CA PHE A 30 5.54 -19.04 2.23
C PHE A 30 6.33 -19.17 0.92
N GLU A 31 5.71 -18.89 -0.22
CA GLU A 31 6.41 -18.85 -1.52
C GLU A 31 7.37 -17.66 -1.59
N SER A 32 7.02 -16.52 -0.97
CA SER A 32 7.83 -15.30 -0.97
C SER A 32 8.95 -15.26 0.08
N GLN A 33 9.26 -16.36 0.78
CA GLN A 33 10.19 -16.34 1.92
C GLN A 33 11.56 -15.74 1.60
N GLN A 34 12.11 -16.02 0.41
CA GLN A 34 13.41 -15.48 0.03
C GLN A 34 13.34 -13.96 -0.17
N ALA A 35 12.31 -13.46 -0.84
CA ALA A 35 12.08 -12.04 -1.04
C ALA A 35 11.87 -11.31 0.31
N ILE A 36 11.10 -11.91 1.23
CA ILE A 36 10.87 -11.38 2.59
C ILE A 36 12.18 -11.28 3.37
N LYS A 37 13.02 -12.33 3.35
CA LYS A 37 14.33 -12.34 4.02
C LYS A 37 15.25 -11.26 3.48
N SER A 38 15.34 -11.12 2.15
CA SER A 38 16.16 -10.09 1.50
C SER A 38 15.67 -8.69 1.89
N LEU A 39 14.35 -8.45 1.87
CA LEU A 39 13.78 -7.15 2.19
C LEU A 39 13.96 -6.77 3.68
N CYS A 40 13.77 -7.73 4.60
CA CYS A 40 14.01 -7.49 6.02
C CYS A 40 15.49 -7.24 6.31
N THR A 41 16.39 -7.95 5.63
CA THR A 41 17.84 -7.69 5.73
C THR A 41 18.18 -6.28 5.27
N TYR A 42 17.66 -5.88 4.10
CA TYR A 42 17.86 -4.55 3.55
C TYR A 42 17.35 -3.46 4.49
N LEU A 43 16.15 -3.61 5.06
CA LEU A 43 15.60 -2.67 6.05
C LEU A 43 16.52 -2.52 7.27
N GLN A 44 17.03 -3.63 7.81
CA GLN A 44 17.91 -3.60 8.99
C GLN A 44 19.25 -2.93 8.69
N GLU A 45 19.82 -3.15 7.50
CA GLU A 45 21.02 -2.44 7.05
C GLU A 45 20.77 -0.94 6.88
N LEU A 46 19.60 -0.55 6.33
CA LEU A 46 19.22 0.86 6.22
C LEU A 46 19.09 1.52 7.60
N ILE A 47 18.34 0.90 8.53
CA ILE A 47 18.12 1.44 9.88
C ILE A 47 19.45 1.58 10.63
N THR A 48 20.33 0.58 10.55
CA THR A 48 21.65 0.63 11.21
C THR A 48 22.51 1.79 10.73
N ASN A 49 22.40 2.16 9.45
CA ASN A 49 23.21 3.23 8.85
C ASN A 49 22.48 4.59 8.81
N MET A 50 21.25 4.66 9.31
CA MET A 50 20.34 5.79 9.09
C MET A 50 20.86 7.10 9.69
N GLU A 51 21.48 7.06 10.87
CA GLU A 51 22.06 8.24 11.53
C GLU A 51 23.18 8.91 10.72
N ASN A 52 23.83 8.15 9.84
CA ASN A 52 24.92 8.62 8.98
C ASN A 52 24.43 9.07 7.58
N MET A 53 23.13 8.96 7.30
CA MET A 53 22.58 9.31 5.99
C MET A 53 22.32 10.81 5.89
N THR A 54 22.68 11.39 4.74
CA THR A 54 22.19 12.69 4.32
C THR A 54 20.69 12.63 3.99
N GLU A 55 20.01 13.78 3.99
CA GLU A 55 18.60 13.86 3.59
C GLU A 55 18.35 13.28 2.18
N ILE A 56 19.29 13.48 1.25
CA ILE A 56 19.21 12.94 -0.12
C ILE A 56 19.23 11.41 -0.10
N GLN A 57 20.14 10.81 0.68
CA GLN A 57 20.22 9.34 0.80
C GLN A 57 18.98 8.76 1.47
N LEU A 58 18.43 9.46 2.47
CA LEU A 58 17.20 9.05 3.13
C LEU A 58 16.00 9.11 2.19
N ARG A 59 15.91 10.18 1.38
CA ARG A 59 14.92 10.31 0.30
C ARG A 59 15.03 9.18 -0.71
N ASP A 60 16.22 8.87 -1.19
CA ASP A 60 16.42 7.80 -2.17
C ASP A 60 16.02 6.43 -1.61
N SER A 61 16.27 6.21 -0.32
CA SER A 61 15.88 4.98 0.39
C SER A 61 14.35 4.90 0.54
N PHE A 62 13.70 6.02 0.89
CA PHE A 62 12.25 6.13 0.88
C PHE A 62 11.65 5.80 -0.49
N LEU A 63 12.16 6.42 -1.56
CA LEU A 63 11.64 6.22 -2.91
C LEU A 63 11.77 4.76 -3.36
N LYS A 64 12.86 4.07 -3.00
CA LYS A 64 13.01 2.63 -3.25
C LYS A 64 11.96 1.81 -2.51
N LEU A 65 11.77 2.03 -1.21
CA LEU A 65 10.79 1.29 -0.42
C LEU A 65 9.35 1.57 -0.85
N LEU A 66 9.04 2.80 -1.28
CA LEU A 66 7.75 3.17 -1.86
C LEU A 66 7.49 2.38 -3.15
N GLN A 67 8.50 2.25 -4.02
CA GLN A 67 8.37 1.45 -5.23
C GLN A 67 8.29 -0.06 -4.94
N VAL A 68 8.99 -0.58 -3.91
CA VAL A 68 8.79 -1.97 -3.48
C VAL A 68 7.35 -2.21 -3.03
N SER A 69 6.77 -1.27 -2.26
CA SER A 69 5.36 -1.32 -1.85
C SER A 69 4.39 -1.24 -3.05
N LEU A 70 4.69 -0.41 -4.05
CA LEU A 70 3.94 -0.32 -5.31
C LEU A 70 3.94 -1.64 -6.09
N TRP A 71 5.11 -2.27 -6.19
CA TRP A 71 5.35 -3.46 -7.01
C TRP A 71 5.27 -4.76 -6.23
N GLY A 72 4.78 -4.79 -4.98
CA GLY A 72 4.78 -6.00 -4.13
C GLY A 72 4.35 -7.27 -4.88
N ASN A 73 3.19 -7.24 -5.56
CA ASN A 73 2.68 -8.35 -6.36
C ASN A 73 3.61 -8.81 -7.51
N LYS A 74 4.46 -7.93 -8.03
CA LYS A 74 5.38 -8.16 -9.16
C LYS A 74 6.78 -8.56 -8.71
N CYS A 75 7.30 -7.89 -7.69
CA CYS A 75 8.61 -8.17 -7.11
C CYS A 75 8.66 -9.62 -6.59
N ASP A 76 7.57 -10.10 -5.99
CA ASP A 76 7.45 -11.51 -5.59
C ASP A 76 7.57 -12.47 -6.78
N LEU A 77 6.75 -12.30 -7.81
CA LEU A 77 6.76 -13.17 -8.99
C LEU A 77 8.12 -13.21 -9.70
N SER A 78 8.85 -12.09 -9.75
CA SER A 78 10.17 -12.05 -10.39
C SER A 78 11.22 -12.90 -9.67
N ILE A 79 11.05 -13.12 -8.36
CA ILE A 79 11.98 -13.89 -7.52
C ILE A 79 11.51 -15.34 -7.39
N SER A 80 10.21 -15.55 -7.24
CA SER A 80 9.58 -16.86 -7.04
C SER A 80 9.48 -17.68 -8.35
N ALA A 81 9.43 -17.04 -9.53
CA ALA A 81 9.26 -17.73 -10.81
C ALA A 81 10.56 -18.30 -11.42
N GLY A 82 11.73 -18.13 -10.79
CA GLY A 82 12.97 -18.80 -11.20
C GLY A 82 13.40 -18.61 -12.66
N GLN A 83 12.87 -17.60 -13.38
CA GLN A 83 13.25 -17.33 -14.76
C GLN A 83 14.71 -16.87 -14.81
N ASP A 84 15.62 -17.80 -15.16
CA ASP A 84 16.95 -17.73 -15.83
C ASP A 84 17.87 -16.50 -15.72
N ASN A 85 17.53 -15.46 -14.96
CA ASN A 85 18.40 -14.37 -14.56
C ASN A 85 18.92 -14.70 -13.16
N SER A 86 19.92 -15.57 -13.13
CA SER A 86 20.72 -16.01 -11.97
C SER A 86 21.44 -14.88 -11.19
N GLN A 87 21.03 -13.61 -11.33
CA GLN A 87 21.72 -12.45 -10.78
C GLN A 87 20.90 -11.59 -9.81
N LYS A 88 19.56 -11.66 -9.75
CA LYS A 88 18.76 -10.79 -8.85
C LYS A 88 18.24 -11.57 -7.64
N SER A 89 18.77 -11.26 -6.45
CA SER A 89 18.45 -11.95 -5.19
C SER A 89 17.54 -11.14 -4.25
N SER A 90 17.26 -9.87 -4.58
CA SER A 90 16.47 -8.95 -3.77
C SER A 90 15.39 -8.22 -4.59
N PRO A 91 14.20 -7.95 -4.02
CA PRO A 91 13.17 -7.09 -4.61
C PRO A 91 13.69 -5.72 -5.05
N ILE A 92 14.70 -5.19 -4.34
CA ILE A 92 15.30 -3.87 -4.58
C ILE A 92 16.07 -3.84 -5.91
N ASP A 93 16.71 -4.95 -6.30
CA ASP A 93 17.56 -5.03 -7.50
C ASP A 93 16.72 -5.06 -8.80
N SER A 94 15.43 -5.38 -8.68
CA SER A 94 14.49 -5.41 -9.80
C SER A 94 13.87 -4.03 -10.10
N LEU A 95 13.92 -3.08 -9.15
CA LEU A 95 13.26 -1.77 -9.30
C LEU A 95 13.69 -0.98 -10.56
N PRO A 96 14.98 -0.93 -10.95
CA PRO A 96 15.38 -0.19 -12.15
C PRO A 96 14.69 -0.68 -13.43
N ASP A 97 14.34 -1.97 -13.51
CA ASP A 97 13.65 -2.53 -14.67
C ASP A 97 12.20 -2.06 -14.75
N PHE A 98 11.59 -1.76 -13.59
CA PHE A 98 10.20 -1.39 -13.44
C PHE A 98 9.93 0.11 -13.52
N GLN A 99 10.94 0.94 -13.28
CA GLN A 99 10.83 2.41 -13.30
C GLN A 99 10.14 2.93 -14.58
N ARG A 100 10.46 2.33 -15.75
CA ARG A 100 9.88 2.72 -17.05
C ARG A 100 8.38 2.42 -17.20
N PHE A 101 7.82 1.60 -16.34
CA PHE A 101 6.41 1.21 -16.36
C PHE A 101 5.55 2.04 -15.40
N ILE A 102 6.14 2.99 -14.67
CA ILE A 102 5.40 3.97 -13.88
C ILE A 102 4.94 5.10 -14.81
N LEU A 103 3.63 5.19 -15.05
CA LEU A 103 3.03 6.11 -16.01
C LEU A 103 2.85 7.53 -15.47
N VAL A 104 2.62 7.63 -14.16
CA VAL A 104 2.52 8.86 -13.37
C VAL A 104 3.33 8.61 -12.10
N ASP A 105 4.30 9.48 -11.81
CA ASP A 105 5.23 9.31 -10.69
C ASP A 105 5.29 10.57 -9.83
N ASP A 106 4.40 10.63 -8.85
CA ASP A 106 4.29 11.70 -7.87
C ASP A 106 5.05 11.40 -6.57
N SER A 107 5.96 10.41 -6.57
CA SER A 107 6.67 9.96 -5.36
C SER A 107 7.41 11.09 -4.63
N SER A 108 7.88 12.10 -5.37
CA SER A 108 8.54 13.27 -4.78
C SER A 108 7.58 14.13 -3.96
N MET A 109 6.29 14.23 -4.34
CA MET A 109 5.29 14.97 -3.57
C MET A 109 4.94 14.27 -2.27
N VAL A 110 4.98 12.93 -2.26
CA VAL A 110 4.83 12.12 -1.04
C VAL A 110 5.97 12.40 -0.06
N TRP A 111 7.22 12.40 -0.53
CA TRP A 111 8.39 12.76 0.28
C TRP A 111 8.26 14.17 0.88
N SER A 112 7.96 15.17 0.05
CA SER A 112 7.78 16.55 0.51
C SER A 112 6.68 16.68 1.57
N THR A 113 5.59 15.92 1.45
CA THR A 113 4.50 15.90 2.42
C THR A 113 4.95 15.34 3.78
N LEU A 114 5.71 14.25 3.77
CA LEU A 114 6.25 13.63 4.99
C LEU A 114 7.24 14.55 5.72
N VAL A 115 8.20 15.14 5.00
CA VAL A 115 9.18 16.06 5.59
C VAL A 115 8.51 17.33 6.13
N ALA A 116 7.53 17.89 5.40
CA ALA A 116 6.76 19.03 5.87
C ALA A 116 5.92 18.73 7.13
N ALA A 117 5.55 17.48 7.37
CA ALA A 117 4.89 17.06 8.60
C ALA A 117 5.87 16.95 9.79
N GLN A 118 7.15 16.63 9.54
CA GLN A 118 8.20 16.59 10.58
C GLN A 118 8.58 17.99 11.09
N GLY A 119 8.77 18.96 10.19
CA GLY A 119 9.34 20.28 10.48
C GLY A 119 8.42 21.26 11.22
N ALA A 120 7.13 20.95 11.39
CA ALA A 120 6.17 21.79 12.10
C ALA A 120 6.29 21.66 13.64
N GLY A 121 7.50 21.85 14.16
CA GLY A 121 7.74 22.05 15.59
C GLY A 121 7.35 23.47 16.00
N SER A 122 6.55 23.58 17.07
CA SER A 122 6.31 24.75 17.93
C SER A 122 4.99 25.53 17.82
N SER A 123 4.11 25.34 16.83
CA SER A 123 2.87 26.16 16.78
C SER A 123 1.60 25.58 16.15
N GLY A 124 1.51 24.28 15.87
CA GLY A 124 0.25 23.68 15.41
C GLY A 124 0.39 22.19 15.18
N MET A 125 -0.36 21.38 15.94
CA MET A 125 -0.21 19.92 15.99
C MET A 125 -0.39 19.26 14.61
N LYS A 126 0.72 18.78 14.02
CA LYS A 126 0.69 17.66 13.08
C LYS A 126 1.18 16.42 13.81
N HIS A 127 0.37 15.37 13.82
CA HIS A 127 0.66 14.15 14.58
C HIS A 127 1.67 13.24 13.87
N ALA A 128 2.13 13.62 12.66
CA ALA A 128 2.94 12.80 11.77
C ALA A 128 2.31 11.42 11.59
N ARG A 129 1.00 11.42 11.30
CA ARG A 129 0.19 10.21 11.17
C ARG A 129 0.05 9.81 9.71
N VAL A 130 0.46 8.60 9.39
CA VAL A 130 0.28 8.00 8.06
C VAL A 130 -0.74 6.88 8.16
N ASP A 131 -1.77 6.95 7.33
CA ASP A 131 -2.76 5.90 7.19
C ASP A 131 -2.47 5.09 5.92
N ILE A 132 -2.49 3.76 6.01
CA ILE A 132 -2.25 2.85 4.89
C ILE A 132 -3.51 2.01 4.69
N ILE A 133 -4.20 2.23 3.57
CA ILE A 133 -5.37 1.46 3.16
C ILE A 133 -4.88 0.26 2.36
N LEU A 134 -4.90 -0.90 3.00
CA LEU A 134 -4.26 -2.13 2.53
C LEU A 134 -5.03 -2.78 1.36
N ASP A 135 -4.27 -3.48 0.51
CA ASP A 135 -4.77 -4.36 -0.54
C ASP A 135 -4.51 -5.82 -0.13
N ASN A 136 -3.51 -6.49 -0.71
CA ASN A 136 -3.29 -7.93 -0.56
C ASN A 136 -2.42 -8.33 0.65
N ALA A 137 -2.72 -9.50 1.20
CA ALA A 137 -1.87 -10.23 2.13
C ALA A 137 -0.64 -10.83 1.42
N GLY A 138 0.12 -11.69 2.11
CA GLY A 138 1.33 -12.28 1.56
C GLY A 138 2.46 -11.26 1.47
N PHE A 139 3.20 -11.27 0.35
CA PHE A 139 4.36 -10.40 0.18
C PHE A 139 4.00 -8.92 0.12
N GLU A 140 2.89 -8.54 -0.51
CA GLU A 140 2.48 -7.13 -0.61
C GLU A 140 2.32 -6.51 0.79
N LEU A 141 1.61 -7.18 1.70
CA LEU A 141 1.51 -6.73 3.08
C LEU A 141 2.89 -6.57 3.74
N VAL A 142 3.83 -7.51 3.54
CA VAL A 142 5.19 -7.39 4.08
C VAL A 142 5.89 -6.13 3.55
N THR A 143 5.74 -5.80 2.27
CA THR A 143 6.32 -4.57 1.70
C THR A 143 5.75 -3.31 2.36
N ASP A 144 4.45 -3.31 2.70
CA ASP A 144 3.80 -2.20 3.39
C ASP A 144 4.25 -2.07 4.85
N LEU A 145 4.44 -3.19 5.54
CA LEU A 145 4.99 -3.21 6.90
C LEU A 145 6.44 -2.72 6.94
N VAL A 146 7.26 -3.12 5.95
CA VAL A 146 8.65 -2.64 5.82
C VAL A 146 8.69 -1.13 5.54
N LEU A 147 7.83 -0.62 4.65
CA LEU A 147 7.72 0.82 4.41
C LEU A 147 7.30 1.56 5.69
N ALA A 148 6.30 1.05 6.41
CA ALA A 148 5.84 1.63 7.67
C ALA A 148 6.93 1.65 8.75
N ASP A 149 7.78 0.62 8.81
CA ASP A 149 8.86 0.52 9.78
C ASP A 149 9.94 1.55 9.46
N PHE A 150 10.33 1.65 8.18
CA PHE A 150 11.22 2.69 7.72
C PHE A 150 10.69 4.09 8.04
N LEU A 151 9.39 4.37 7.80
CA LEU A 151 8.81 5.68 8.09
C LEU A 151 8.92 6.05 9.58
N VAL A 152 8.69 5.09 10.48
CA VAL A 152 8.81 5.32 11.93
C VAL A 152 10.27 5.46 12.34
N SER A 153 11.12 4.54 11.88
CA SER A 153 12.55 4.51 12.20
C SER A 153 13.29 5.76 11.71
N ALA A 154 12.90 6.30 10.55
CA ALA A 154 13.40 7.56 10.00
C ALA A 154 12.76 8.82 10.63
N GLY A 155 11.84 8.64 11.59
CA GLY A 155 11.09 9.72 12.21
C GLY A 155 10.12 10.45 11.25
N LEU A 156 9.87 9.92 10.05
CA LEU A 156 8.96 10.47 9.04
C LEU A 156 7.49 10.32 9.44
N ALA A 157 7.20 9.36 10.32
CA ALA A 157 5.91 9.17 10.95
C ALA A 157 6.06 8.87 12.45
N LYS A 158 5.15 9.39 13.27
CA LYS A 158 5.03 9.02 14.68
C LYS A 158 3.95 7.97 14.93
N GLN A 159 2.96 7.90 14.03
CA GLN A 159 1.91 6.91 14.09
C GLN A 159 1.60 6.37 12.69
N ILE A 160 1.50 5.05 12.57
CA ILE A 160 0.98 4.36 11.38
C ILE A 160 -0.37 3.72 11.72
N ARG A 161 -1.36 3.95 10.88
CA ARG A 161 -2.68 3.29 10.96
C ARG A 161 -2.90 2.44 9.73
N PHE A 162 -3.01 1.14 9.92
CA PHE A 162 -3.34 0.22 8.84
C PHE A 162 -4.84 0.02 8.79
N HIS A 163 -5.42 0.07 7.59
CA HIS A 163 -6.83 -0.18 7.36
C HIS A 163 -7.00 -1.39 6.45
N GLY A 164 -7.61 -2.45 6.97
CA GLY A 164 -7.92 -3.63 6.18
C GLY A 164 -9.43 -3.92 6.10
N LYS A 165 -9.75 -5.12 5.63
CA LYS A 165 -11.11 -5.55 5.33
C LYS A 165 -11.72 -6.30 6.52
N SER A 166 -12.98 -6.01 6.83
CA SER A 166 -13.71 -6.65 7.95
C SER A 166 -14.15 -8.08 7.66
N ILE A 167 -14.07 -8.53 6.40
CA ILE A 167 -14.44 -9.89 5.95
C ILE A 167 -13.44 -10.35 4.88
N PRO A 168 -13.30 -11.66 4.62
CA PRO A 168 -12.62 -12.17 3.44
C PRO A 168 -13.13 -11.47 2.17
N TRP A 169 -12.22 -10.80 1.46
CA TRP A 169 -12.56 -9.87 0.40
C TRP A 169 -11.56 -10.00 -0.75
N PHE A 170 -12.04 -9.94 -1.99
CA PHE A 170 -11.20 -9.95 -3.20
C PHE A 170 -10.07 -11.02 -3.21
N VAL A 171 -10.38 -12.20 -2.65
CA VAL A 171 -9.46 -13.34 -2.49
C VAL A 171 -8.31 -13.04 -1.52
N SER A 172 -7.42 -12.11 -1.87
CA SER A 172 -6.17 -11.90 -1.17
C SER A 172 -6.18 -10.70 -0.22
N ASP A 173 -7.26 -9.92 -0.12
CA ASP A 173 -7.24 -8.71 0.70
C ASP A 173 -6.98 -8.99 2.18
N VAL A 174 -6.22 -8.09 2.81
CA VAL A 174 -5.82 -8.18 4.22
C VAL A 174 -7.02 -7.99 5.15
N THR A 175 -7.34 -9.03 5.91
CA THR A 175 -8.17 -8.96 7.11
C THR A 175 -7.30 -8.80 8.37
N LYS A 176 -7.93 -8.57 9.53
CA LYS A 176 -7.22 -8.45 10.80
C LYS A 176 -6.42 -9.72 11.11
N GLN A 177 -7.00 -10.89 10.84
CA GLN A 177 -6.36 -12.16 11.09
C GLN A 177 -5.13 -12.35 10.20
N ASP A 178 -5.16 -11.91 8.95
CA ASP A 178 -3.99 -11.98 8.05
C ASP A 178 -2.87 -11.07 8.56
N PHE A 179 -3.22 -9.83 8.93
CA PHE A 179 -2.25 -8.86 9.45
C PHE A 179 -1.52 -9.39 10.69
N GLU A 180 -2.28 -9.86 11.68
CA GLU A 180 -1.72 -10.44 12.90
C GLU A 180 -0.91 -11.70 12.62
N TRP A 181 -1.42 -12.57 11.73
CA TRP A 181 -0.73 -13.80 11.34
C TRP A 181 0.61 -13.51 10.66
N THR A 182 0.67 -12.57 9.71
CA THR A 182 1.91 -12.18 9.02
C THR A 182 2.96 -11.64 10.00
N ILE A 183 2.58 -10.77 10.95
CA ILE A 183 3.52 -10.30 11.97
C ILE A 183 4.04 -11.47 12.82
N MET A 184 3.16 -12.38 13.25
CA MET A 184 3.56 -13.54 14.05
C MET A 184 4.48 -14.49 13.30
N GLN A 185 4.21 -14.78 12.02
CA GLN A 185 5.08 -15.64 11.22
C GLN A 185 6.44 -15.00 10.96
N THR A 186 6.46 -13.70 10.67
CA THR A 186 7.72 -12.96 10.51
C THR A 186 8.53 -12.99 11.80
N MET A 187 7.90 -12.79 12.96
CA MET A 187 8.54 -12.88 14.28
C MET A 187 9.11 -14.28 14.57
N ALA A 188 8.35 -15.33 14.23
CA ALA A 188 8.73 -16.72 14.47
C ALA A 188 9.73 -17.30 13.44
N ALA A 189 10.11 -16.53 12.42
CA ALA A 189 10.98 -17.00 11.35
C ALA A 189 12.38 -17.36 11.88
N ASN A 190 12.94 -18.48 11.40
CA ASN A 190 14.34 -18.86 11.69
C ASN A 190 15.33 -18.12 10.76
N HIS A 191 15.21 -16.79 10.71
CA HIS A 191 16.11 -15.90 9.98
C HIS A 191 16.25 -14.61 10.79
N LYS A 192 17.50 -14.24 11.13
CA LYS A 192 17.82 -13.17 12.08
C LYS A 192 17.02 -11.88 11.82
N TRP A 193 17.10 -11.34 10.61
CA TRP A 193 16.50 -10.03 10.29
C TRP A 193 15.00 -10.07 10.07
N MET A 194 14.47 -11.23 9.65
CA MET A 194 13.03 -11.43 9.52
C MET A 194 12.39 -11.50 10.92
N SER A 195 12.97 -12.32 11.81
CA SER A 195 12.53 -12.39 13.21
C SER A 195 12.64 -11.03 13.92
N ALA A 196 13.78 -10.33 13.77
CA ALA A 196 13.97 -9.01 14.34
C ALA A 196 12.91 -8.00 13.87
N SER A 197 12.59 -7.99 12.57
CA SER A 197 11.53 -7.13 12.02
C SER A 197 10.17 -7.48 12.61
N GLY A 198 9.83 -8.77 12.71
CA GLY A 198 8.56 -9.20 13.31
C GLY A 198 8.43 -8.84 14.81
N VAL A 199 9.54 -8.95 15.57
CA VAL A 199 9.59 -8.49 16.97
C VAL A 199 9.36 -6.97 17.03
N GLN A 200 10.03 -6.20 16.17
CA GLN A 200 9.88 -4.75 16.10
C GLN A 200 8.45 -4.33 15.76
N TRP A 201 7.83 -4.96 14.76
CA TRP A 201 6.45 -4.68 14.37
C TRP A 201 5.46 -5.01 15.48
N LYS A 202 5.68 -6.13 16.19
CA LYS A 202 4.86 -6.47 17.36
C LYS A 202 5.03 -5.45 18.49
N HIS A 203 6.23 -4.91 18.67
CA HIS A 203 6.49 -3.84 19.62
C HIS A 203 5.77 -2.54 19.23
N PHE A 204 5.84 -2.11 17.97
CA PHE A 204 5.08 -0.93 17.49
C PHE A 204 3.57 -1.07 17.71
N MET A 205 3.01 -2.26 17.50
CA MET A 205 1.60 -2.54 17.79
C MET A 205 1.28 -2.45 19.28
N LYS A 206 2.20 -2.86 20.16
CA LYS A 206 2.02 -2.81 21.61
C LYS A 206 2.07 -1.37 22.16
N GLU A 207 2.99 -0.56 21.64
CA GLU A 207 3.17 0.85 22.06
C GLU A 207 2.14 1.81 21.44
N GLY A 208 1.35 1.36 20.47
CA GLY A 208 0.36 2.18 19.77
C GLY A 208 0.96 3.08 18.67
N THR A 209 2.26 2.95 18.42
CA THR A 209 2.94 3.52 17.24
C THR A 209 2.30 2.99 15.97
N TRP A 210 1.99 1.69 15.93
CA TRP A 210 1.17 1.07 14.90
C TRP A 210 -0.20 0.69 15.46
N SER A 211 -1.22 0.77 14.62
CA SER A 211 -2.54 0.24 14.93
C SER A 211 -3.22 -0.31 13.69
N TYR A 212 -3.98 -1.38 13.86
CA TYR A 212 -4.80 -1.96 12.81
C TYR A 212 -6.27 -1.60 13.05
N HIS A 213 -6.93 -1.14 12.01
CA HIS A 213 -8.35 -0.79 11.99
C HIS A 213 -9.02 -1.53 10.83
N ASP A 214 -10.25 -1.96 11.06
CA ASP A 214 -11.15 -2.35 10.01
C ASP A 214 -12.44 -1.53 10.13
N HIS A 215 -13.15 -1.39 9.02
CA HIS A 215 -14.40 -0.67 8.96
C HIS A 215 -15.24 -1.26 7.84
N PHE A 216 -16.54 -1.45 8.07
CA PHE A 216 -17.43 -2.09 7.09
C PHE A 216 -17.41 -1.38 5.73
N PHE A 217 -17.24 -0.05 5.72
CA PHE A 217 -17.17 0.75 4.51
C PHE A 217 -16.14 0.22 3.48
N TRP A 218 -15.00 -0.32 3.94
CA TRP A 218 -13.99 -0.87 3.04
C TRP A 218 -14.51 -2.05 2.22
N THR A 219 -15.49 -2.80 2.73
CA THR A 219 -16.13 -3.96 2.09
C THR A 219 -17.57 -3.70 1.63
N LEU A 220 -18.02 -2.44 1.66
CA LEU A 220 -19.26 -2.01 1.00
C LEU A 220 -19.02 -1.72 -0.49
N PRO A 221 -20.08 -1.66 -1.32
CA PRO A 221 -19.93 -1.36 -2.76
C PRO A 221 -19.72 0.12 -3.07
N HIS A 222 -19.81 1.02 -2.08
CA HIS A 222 -19.76 2.47 -2.27
C HIS A 222 -18.43 2.96 -2.85
N GLU A 223 -18.52 4.02 -3.65
CA GLU A 223 -17.38 4.82 -4.09
C GLU A 223 -16.83 5.61 -2.89
N PHE A 224 -15.56 5.99 -2.90
CA PHE A 224 -14.99 6.72 -1.75
C PHE A 224 -15.53 8.15 -1.62
N CYS A 225 -16.02 8.77 -2.70
CA CYS A 225 -16.68 10.08 -2.63
C CYS A 225 -17.93 10.09 -1.74
N ASP A 226 -18.56 8.93 -1.51
CA ASP A 226 -19.74 8.82 -0.67
C ASP A 226 -19.39 8.62 0.81
N MET A 227 -18.11 8.42 1.16
CA MET A 227 -17.66 8.09 2.52
C MET A 227 -18.07 9.14 3.56
N ALA A 228 -18.06 10.43 3.20
CA ALA A 228 -18.47 11.50 4.11
C ALA A 228 -19.95 11.39 4.53
N MET A 229 -20.79 10.77 3.70
CA MET A 229 -22.21 10.53 3.97
C MET A 229 -22.44 9.16 4.61
N ASP A 230 -21.84 8.11 4.03
CA ASP A 230 -22.13 6.72 4.38
C ASP A 230 -21.31 6.20 5.58
N ALA A 231 -20.18 6.85 5.89
CA ALA A 231 -19.26 6.49 6.98
C ALA A 231 -18.55 7.75 7.51
N ALA A 232 -19.33 8.72 7.98
CA ALA A 232 -18.84 10.03 8.43
C ALA A 232 -17.76 9.93 9.54
N ASP A 233 -17.85 8.92 10.40
CA ASP A 233 -16.87 8.61 11.45
C ASP A 233 -15.53 8.14 10.87
N LEU A 234 -15.54 7.30 9.83
CA LEU A 234 -14.34 6.91 9.09
C LEU A 234 -13.75 8.10 8.34
N TYR A 235 -14.57 8.89 7.66
CA TYR A 235 -14.11 10.09 6.94
C TYR A 235 -13.44 11.09 7.91
N SER A 236 -14.09 11.38 9.04
CA SER A 236 -13.55 12.23 10.11
C SER A 236 -12.26 11.65 10.69
N THR A 237 -12.19 10.32 10.85
CA THR A 237 -10.95 9.64 11.22
C THR A 237 -9.85 9.97 10.22
N LEU A 238 -10.06 9.76 8.92
CA LEU A 238 -9.07 10.00 7.86
C LEU A 238 -8.66 11.48 7.73
N GLN A 239 -9.53 12.43 8.09
CA GLN A 239 -9.16 13.86 8.11
C GLN A 239 -8.05 14.21 9.10
N GLY A 240 -7.81 13.38 10.10
CA GLY A 240 -6.69 13.54 11.03
C GLY A 240 -5.34 13.05 10.50
N SER A 241 -5.25 12.57 9.25
CA SER A 241 -4.03 12.01 8.67
C SER A 241 -3.16 13.12 8.09
N ASP A 242 -1.84 12.98 8.20
CA ASP A 242 -0.90 13.82 7.48
C ASP A 242 -0.63 13.30 6.07
N LEU A 243 -0.81 11.99 5.86
CA LEU A 243 -0.75 11.31 4.57
C LEU A 243 -1.60 10.03 4.60
N ILE A 244 -2.31 9.73 3.51
CA ILE A 244 -3.01 8.47 3.30
C ILE A 244 -2.44 7.75 2.07
N LEU A 245 -1.98 6.52 2.24
CA LEU A 245 -1.51 5.66 1.16
C LEU A 245 -2.59 4.64 0.81
N PHE A 246 -3.11 4.68 -0.42
CA PHE A 246 -4.05 3.69 -0.95
C PHE A 246 -3.30 2.66 -1.78
N LYS A 247 -3.33 1.39 -1.36
CA LYS A 247 -2.66 0.29 -2.08
C LYS A 247 -3.58 -0.33 -3.13
N GLY A 248 -3.02 -0.66 -4.28
CA GLY A 248 -3.64 -1.60 -5.22
C GLY A 248 -4.77 -1.03 -6.08
N ASP A 249 -5.29 -1.90 -6.94
CA ASP A 249 -6.20 -1.55 -8.03
C ASP A 249 -7.64 -1.27 -7.55
N LEU A 250 -8.15 -2.07 -6.61
CA LEU A 250 -9.51 -1.89 -6.10
C LEU A 250 -9.69 -0.55 -5.37
N ASN A 251 -8.69 -0.15 -4.57
CA ASN A 251 -8.72 1.15 -3.92
C ASN A 251 -8.70 2.29 -4.95
N TYR A 252 -7.91 2.20 -6.01
CA TYR A 252 -7.91 3.20 -7.10
C TYR A 252 -9.26 3.28 -7.83
N ARG A 253 -9.88 2.13 -8.10
CA ARG A 253 -11.22 2.08 -8.69
C ARG A 253 -12.25 2.74 -7.79
N LYS A 254 -12.22 2.48 -6.48
CA LYS A 254 -13.12 3.17 -5.53
C LYS A 254 -12.84 4.67 -5.37
N LEU A 255 -11.57 5.09 -5.45
CA LEU A 255 -11.17 6.51 -5.48
C LEU A 255 -11.75 7.23 -6.70
N THR A 256 -11.75 6.57 -7.86
CA THR A 256 -12.19 7.15 -9.15
C THR A 256 -13.62 6.79 -9.54
N GLY A 257 -14.33 6.08 -8.67
CA GLY A 257 -15.70 5.61 -8.91
C GLY A 257 -15.84 4.54 -10.01
N ASP A 258 -14.75 3.92 -10.44
CA ASP A 258 -14.71 2.89 -11.50
C ASP A 258 -15.40 3.34 -12.81
N ARG A 259 -15.27 4.63 -13.15
CA ARG A 259 -15.97 5.27 -14.27
C ARG A 259 -15.10 5.33 -15.52
N LYS A 260 -15.76 5.46 -16.67
CA LYS A 260 -15.14 5.73 -17.97
C LYS A 260 -14.72 7.20 -18.10
N TRP A 261 -13.68 7.56 -17.38
CA TRP A 261 -13.06 8.88 -17.49
C TRP A 261 -12.22 8.99 -18.77
N GLU A 262 -12.18 10.19 -19.35
CA GLU A 262 -11.11 10.53 -20.30
C GLU A 262 -9.76 10.44 -19.58
N HIS A 263 -8.76 9.86 -20.23
CA HIS A 263 -7.48 9.55 -19.58
C HIS A 263 -6.71 10.77 -19.08
N THR A 264 -7.01 11.95 -19.62
CA THR A 264 -6.39 13.23 -19.28
C THR A 264 -7.11 13.98 -18.15
N VAL A 265 -8.25 13.48 -17.66
CA VAL A 265 -8.97 14.09 -16.52
C VAL A 265 -8.02 14.17 -15.32
N PRO A 266 -7.89 15.32 -14.65
CA PRO A 266 -7.05 15.45 -13.47
C PRO A 266 -7.47 14.49 -12.34
N PHE A 267 -6.50 13.97 -11.60
CA PHE A 267 -6.78 13.03 -10.50
C PHE A 267 -7.72 13.65 -9.46
N ASP A 268 -7.48 14.90 -9.06
CA ASP A 268 -8.32 15.65 -8.10
C ASP A 268 -9.79 15.71 -8.53
N GLN A 269 -10.04 15.86 -9.84
CA GLN A 269 -11.39 15.85 -10.38
C GLN A 269 -12.02 14.45 -10.32
N ALA A 270 -11.24 13.42 -10.63
CA ALA A 270 -11.69 12.03 -10.59
C ALA A 270 -11.97 11.52 -9.17
N LEU A 271 -11.38 12.15 -8.13
CA LEU A 271 -11.71 11.88 -6.72
C LEU A 271 -13.10 12.36 -6.31
N ARG A 272 -13.76 13.19 -7.12
CA ARG A 272 -15.15 13.66 -6.91
C ARG A 272 -15.39 14.22 -5.50
N GLY A 273 -14.44 14.99 -4.98
CA GLY A 273 -14.52 15.60 -3.64
C GLY A 273 -14.01 14.73 -2.49
N PHE A 274 -13.57 13.50 -2.74
CA PHE A 274 -12.91 12.68 -1.72
C PHE A 274 -11.48 13.17 -1.45
N GLN A 275 -11.34 14.14 -0.54
CA GLN A 275 -10.06 14.69 -0.13
C GLN A 275 -9.99 14.87 1.40
N PRO A 276 -10.07 13.79 2.20
CA PRO A 276 -10.02 13.90 3.66
C PRO A 276 -8.67 14.45 4.16
N ALA A 277 -7.57 14.08 3.51
CA ALA A 277 -6.20 14.51 3.80
C ALA A 277 -5.35 14.36 2.53
N PRO A 278 -4.07 14.81 2.52
CA PRO A 278 -3.14 14.45 1.44
C PRO A 278 -3.13 12.93 1.25
N LEU A 279 -3.30 12.48 0.01
CA LEU A 279 -3.40 11.07 -0.32
C LEU A 279 -2.56 10.72 -1.54
N CYS A 280 -2.10 9.48 -1.58
CA CYS A 280 -1.38 8.91 -2.70
C CYS A 280 -1.92 7.52 -3.00
N SER A 281 -2.23 7.23 -4.26
CA SER A 281 -2.49 5.87 -4.70
C SER A 281 -1.22 5.22 -5.23
N LEU A 282 -0.89 4.05 -4.70
CA LEU A 282 0.17 3.16 -5.17
C LEU A 282 -0.49 1.98 -5.89
N ARG A 283 -0.62 2.09 -7.21
CA ARG A 283 -1.47 1.19 -7.98
C ARG A 283 -0.73 0.57 -9.16
N THR A 284 -0.68 -0.76 -9.20
CA THR A 284 -0.44 -1.50 -10.45
C THR A 284 -1.77 -1.64 -11.19
N LEU A 285 -1.80 -1.38 -12.50
CA LEU A 285 -3.02 -1.31 -13.31
C LEU A 285 -3.60 -2.70 -13.59
N LYS A 286 -4.83 -2.96 -13.11
CA LYS A 286 -5.56 -4.22 -13.32
C LYS A 286 -7.00 -4.02 -13.80
N ALA A 287 -7.37 -2.81 -14.23
CA ALA A 287 -8.72 -2.45 -14.64
C ALA A 287 -8.76 -1.26 -15.60
N ASP A 288 -9.85 -1.18 -16.38
CA ASP A 288 -10.12 -0.20 -17.45
C ASP A 288 -10.48 1.20 -16.94
N VAL A 289 -9.71 1.72 -15.99
CA VAL A 289 -9.80 3.08 -15.49
C VAL A 289 -8.39 3.62 -15.27
N GLN A 290 -8.07 4.77 -15.84
CA GLN A 290 -6.82 5.48 -15.60
C GLN A 290 -7.02 6.96 -15.95
N VAL A 291 -6.66 7.85 -15.03
CA VAL A 291 -6.79 9.31 -15.18
C VAL A 291 -5.45 10.02 -14.96
N GLY A 292 -5.37 11.32 -15.25
CA GLY A 292 -4.18 12.13 -15.02
C GLY A 292 -2.98 11.78 -15.91
N LEU A 293 -3.22 11.16 -17.07
CA LEU A 293 -2.20 10.95 -18.09
C LEU A 293 -1.97 12.24 -18.89
N LYS A 294 -0.79 12.35 -19.51
CA LYS A 294 -0.50 13.43 -20.45
C LYS A 294 -1.31 13.23 -21.74
N PRO A 295 -1.73 14.30 -22.45
CA PRO A 295 -2.34 14.17 -23.77
C PRO A 295 -1.48 13.32 -24.72
N GLY A 296 -2.08 12.35 -25.41
CA GLY A 296 -1.38 11.45 -26.33
C GLY A 296 -0.71 10.23 -25.68
N GLN A 297 -0.62 10.17 -24.35
CA GLN A 297 0.04 9.06 -23.64
C GLN A 297 -0.77 7.76 -23.73
N ALA A 298 -2.09 7.84 -23.54
CA ALA A 298 -2.97 6.66 -23.57
C ALA A 298 -3.08 6.06 -24.97
N GLU A 299 -3.14 6.90 -26.01
CA GLU A 299 -3.18 6.51 -27.41
C GLU A 299 -1.89 5.80 -27.80
N LYS A 300 -0.75 6.33 -27.36
CA LYS A 300 0.55 5.68 -27.56
C LYS A 300 0.61 4.32 -26.88
N LEU A 301 0.18 4.22 -25.62
CA LEU A 301 0.14 2.94 -24.88
C LEU A 301 -0.77 1.94 -25.59
N SER A 302 -1.98 2.34 -25.97
CA SER A 302 -2.95 1.48 -26.65
C SER A 302 -2.45 1.00 -28.01
N SER A 303 -1.64 1.80 -28.71
CA SER A 303 -1.00 1.37 -29.96
C SER A 303 0.11 0.33 -29.77
N GLN A 304 0.76 0.31 -28.61
CA GLN A 304 1.89 -0.57 -28.29
C GLN A 304 1.45 -1.85 -27.58
N ASP A 305 0.44 -1.73 -26.72
CA ASP A 305 -0.04 -2.76 -25.81
C ASP A 305 -1.54 -2.52 -25.57
N PRO A 306 -2.44 -3.15 -26.34
CA PRO A 306 -3.89 -2.93 -26.21
C PRO A 306 -4.45 -3.23 -24.81
N ASP A 307 -3.78 -4.10 -24.04
CA ASP A 307 -4.20 -4.55 -22.71
C ASP A 307 -3.43 -3.84 -21.58
N TRP A 308 -2.79 -2.70 -21.86
CA TRP A 308 -1.90 -1.99 -20.92
C TRP A 308 -2.55 -1.64 -19.57
N MET A 309 -3.88 -1.50 -19.51
CA MET A 309 -4.63 -1.20 -18.28
C MET A 309 -4.93 -2.42 -17.41
N THR A 310 -4.86 -3.64 -17.95
CA THR A 310 -5.35 -4.86 -17.28
C THR A 310 -4.27 -5.94 -17.13
N ASN A 311 -3.16 -5.83 -17.86
CA ASN A 311 -2.09 -6.81 -17.85
C ASN A 311 -1.11 -6.70 -16.66
N SER A 312 -1.39 -5.83 -15.68
CA SER A 312 -0.54 -5.56 -14.52
C SER A 312 0.87 -5.04 -14.84
N ARG A 313 1.21 -4.70 -16.09
CA ARG A 313 2.56 -4.25 -16.49
C ARG A 313 2.88 -2.86 -15.99
N TYR A 314 1.89 -1.98 -16.02
CA TYR A 314 2.04 -0.57 -15.72
C TYR A 314 1.58 -0.24 -14.30
N ALA A 315 2.11 0.85 -13.76
CA ALA A 315 1.73 1.36 -12.46
C ALA A 315 1.65 2.89 -12.43
N VAL A 316 1.05 3.41 -11.36
CA VAL A 316 1.04 4.83 -11.02
C VAL A 316 1.33 5.03 -9.54
N VAL A 317 2.10 6.08 -9.26
CA VAL A 317 2.18 6.75 -7.96
C VAL A 317 1.49 8.09 -8.18
N GLN A 318 0.23 8.21 -7.75
CA GLN A 318 -0.59 9.37 -8.08
C GLN A 318 -1.05 10.07 -6.80
N PHE A 319 -0.66 11.32 -6.65
CA PHE A 319 -0.84 12.10 -5.43
C PHE A 319 -1.90 13.20 -5.62
N SER A 320 -2.65 13.48 -4.56
CA SER A 320 -3.60 14.59 -4.46
C SER A 320 -3.51 15.17 -3.05
N SER A 321 -3.56 16.50 -2.93
CA SER A 321 -3.65 17.18 -1.64
C SER A 321 -4.84 18.14 -1.65
N PRO A 322 -5.59 18.27 -0.54
CA PRO A 322 -6.57 19.33 -0.41
C PRO A 322 -5.90 20.68 -0.67
N CYS A 323 -6.53 21.52 -1.48
CA CYS A 323 -6.08 22.89 -1.67
C CYS A 323 -6.27 23.62 -0.33
N ARG A 324 -5.18 24.04 0.31
CA ARG A 324 -5.30 24.96 1.45
C ARG A 324 -5.69 26.31 0.86
N GLU A 325 -6.94 26.73 1.02
CA GLU A 325 -7.29 28.13 0.82
C GLU A 325 -6.33 28.96 1.70
N GLN A 326 -5.55 29.83 1.04
CA GLN A 326 -4.57 30.72 1.67
C GLN A 326 -5.27 31.89 2.37
#